data_AF-A0A3B9KJV3-F1
#
_entry.id   AF-A0A3B9KJV3-F1
#
_cell.length_a   1.000
_cell.length_b   1.000
_cell.length_c   1.000
_cell.angle_alpha   90.00
_cell.angle_beta   90.00
_cell.angle_gamma   90.00
#
_symmetry.space_group_name_H-M   'P 1'
#
loop_
_entity.id
_entity.type
_entity.pdbx_description
1 polymer ?
#
loop_
_entity_poly.entity_id
_entity_poly.type
_entity_poly.pdbx_seq_one_letter_code
_entity_poly.pdbx_strand_id
1 'polypeptide(L)'
;MSDIYDKVTGEQDAVTKIFAKIPGFKGYVERSERRRSDKLLREQVVNTFEPLYQRISGLQRQLISQGGLAYIDELEAAAIKLRQFIDRVRTASYGYAGIFDAVKIKEDDLAQVYQFDLQLLTLAETVDRAIGNVEESIGTEGLPAALQNLITTAQECLDTFNKRSEVLKGIAAS
;
A
#
# COMPACT_ATOMS: atom_id res chain seq x y z
N MET A 1 -2.85 -24.63 -20.50
CA MET A 1 -2.34 -25.41 -19.35
C MET A 1 -1.25 -24.66 -18.58
N SER A 2 -0.56 -23.67 -19.16
CA SER A 2 0.31 -22.73 -18.46
C SER A 2 -0.47 -21.80 -17.51
N ASP A 3 -1.56 -21.20 -17.99
CA ASP A 3 -2.25 -20.12 -17.25
C ASP A 3 -2.80 -20.52 -15.88
N ILE A 4 -3.27 -21.76 -15.73
CA ILE A 4 -3.79 -22.25 -14.44
C ILE A 4 -2.63 -22.56 -13.49
N TYR A 5 -1.55 -23.14 -14.01
CA TYR A 5 -0.37 -23.47 -13.21
C TYR A 5 0.33 -22.20 -12.73
N ASP A 6 0.60 -21.26 -13.64
CA ASP A 6 1.25 -19.98 -13.35
C ASP A 6 0.46 -19.17 -12.31
N LYS A 7 -0.88 -19.19 -12.43
CA LYS A 7 -1.79 -18.51 -11.51
C LYS A 7 -1.75 -19.13 -10.10
N VAL A 8 -1.84 -20.46 -9.99
CA VAL A 8 -1.75 -21.16 -8.70
C VAL A 8 -0.37 -20.97 -8.06
N THR A 9 0.72 -20.99 -8.82
CA THR A 9 2.06 -20.69 -8.28
C THR A 9 2.21 -19.24 -7.83
N GLY A 10 1.65 -18.28 -8.57
CA GLY A 10 1.69 -16.86 -8.21
C GLY A 10 0.87 -16.56 -6.94
N GLU A 11 -0.26 -17.25 -6.76
CA GLU A 11 -1.09 -17.17 -5.55
C GLU A 11 -0.37 -17.71 -4.32
N GLN A 12 0.23 -18.90 -4.44
CA GLN A 12 0.98 -19.50 -3.34
C GLN A 12 2.19 -18.65 -2.93
N ASP A 13 2.89 -18.06 -3.90
CA ASP A 13 4.01 -17.15 -3.66
C ASP A 13 3.56 -15.86 -2.93
N ALA A 14 2.45 -15.26 -3.36
CA ALA A 14 1.93 -14.04 -2.72
C ALA A 14 1.54 -14.26 -1.26
N VAL A 15 0.78 -15.32 -1.00
CA VAL A 15 0.34 -15.69 0.35
C VAL A 15 1.54 -15.99 1.26
N THR A 16 2.53 -16.73 0.75
CA THR A 16 3.75 -17.06 1.50
C THR A 16 4.53 -15.80 1.90
N LYS A 17 4.67 -14.84 0.97
CA LYS A 17 5.33 -13.57 1.24
C LYS A 17 4.57 -12.71 2.26
N ILE A 18 3.24 -12.73 2.23
CA ILE A 18 2.42 -12.03 3.23
C ILE A 18 2.60 -12.66 4.61
N PHE A 19 2.58 -13.99 4.72
CA PHE A 19 2.84 -14.66 6.01
C PHE A 19 4.21 -14.31 6.61
N ALA A 20 5.24 -14.18 5.76
CA ALA A 20 6.57 -13.76 6.21
C ALA A 20 6.60 -12.31 6.73
N LYS A 21 5.75 -11.43 6.18
CA LYS A 21 5.69 -10.01 6.55
C LYS A 21 4.73 -9.72 7.71
N ILE A 22 3.74 -10.59 7.96
CA ILE A 22 2.66 -10.33 8.93
C ILE A 22 2.49 -11.51 9.90
N PRO A 23 3.13 -11.46 11.08
CA PRO A 23 2.93 -12.46 12.12
C PRO A 23 1.44 -12.60 12.51
N GLY A 24 0.95 -13.83 12.55
CA GLY A 24 -0.43 -14.13 12.96
C GLY A 24 -1.51 -13.90 11.90
N PHE A 25 -1.14 -13.46 10.70
CA PHE A 25 -2.01 -13.51 9.52
C PHE A 25 -2.36 -14.97 9.24
N LYS A 26 -3.64 -15.26 8.95
CA LYS A 26 -4.12 -16.61 8.59
C LYS A 26 -4.73 -16.68 7.19
N GLY A 27 -4.72 -15.57 6.47
CA GLY A 27 -5.39 -15.46 5.16
C GLY A 27 -6.92 -15.37 5.26
N TYR A 28 -7.56 -15.49 4.10
CA TYR A 28 -8.99 -15.25 3.88
C TYR A 28 -9.79 -16.52 3.56
N VAL A 29 -9.15 -17.70 3.60
CA VAL A 29 -9.80 -18.97 3.27
C VAL A 29 -10.94 -19.24 4.26
N GLU A 30 -10.61 -19.24 5.57
CA GLU A 30 -11.57 -19.47 6.63
C GLU A 30 -12.42 -18.22 6.91
N ARG A 31 -13.75 -18.35 6.78
CA ARG A 31 -14.71 -17.25 6.98
C ARG A 31 -14.57 -16.57 8.35
N SER A 32 -14.34 -17.36 9.40
CA SER A 32 -14.12 -16.87 10.76
C SER A 32 -12.87 -15.99 10.90
N GLU A 33 -11.86 -16.20 10.04
CA GLU A 33 -10.57 -15.52 10.13
C GLU A 33 -10.48 -14.30 9.21
N ARG A 34 -11.28 -14.22 8.14
CA ARG A 34 -11.22 -13.15 7.11
C ARG A 34 -11.12 -11.74 7.68
N ARG A 35 -12.03 -11.38 8.59
CA ARG A 35 -12.08 -10.04 9.22
C ARG A 35 -10.82 -9.76 10.04
N ARG A 36 -10.34 -10.77 10.77
CA ARG A 36 -9.13 -10.64 11.60
C ARG A 36 -7.90 -10.51 10.72
N SER A 37 -7.77 -11.32 9.68
CA SER A 37 -6.70 -11.25 8.69
C SER A 37 -6.68 -9.91 7.95
N ASP A 38 -7.83 -9.39 7.49
CA ASP A 38 -7.90 -8.07 6.84
C ASP A 38 -7.50 -6.95 7.79
N LYS A 39 -7.97 -7.00 9.04
CA LYS A 39 -7.58 -6.03 10.07
C LYS A 39 -6.07 -6.05 10.30
N LEU A 40 -5.47 -7.23 10.50
CA LEU A 40 -4.03 -7.38 10.71
C LEU A 40 -3.22 -6.85 9.51
N LEU A 41 -3.65 -7.16 8.28
CA LEU A 41 -3.03 -6.60 7.08
C LEU A 41 -3.06 -5.07 7.08
N ARG A 42 -4.24 -4.47 7.28
CA ARG A 42 -4.39 -3.01 7.26
C ARG A 42 -3.60 -2.34 8.36
N GLU A 43 -3.58 -2.91 9.56
CA GLU A 43 -2.76 -2.43 10.68
C GLU A 43 -1.28 -2.50 10.33
N GLN A 44 -0.80 -3.60 9.74
CA GLN A 44 0.59 -3.71 9.31
C GLN A 44 0.95 -2.67 8.25
N VAL A 45 0.08 -2.47 7.25
CA VAL A 45 0.28 -1.45 6.21
C VAL A 45 0.38 -0.06 6.85
N VAL A 46 -0.56 0.32 7.72
CA VAL A 46 -0.50 1.62 8.42
C VAL A 46 0.79 1.76 9.23
N ASN A 47 1.15 0.75 10.03
CA ASN A 47 2.34 0.77 10.87
C ASN A 47 3.64 0.88 10.04
N THR A 48 3.65 0.33 8.83
CA THR A 48 4.82 0.38 7.94
C THR A 48 4.94 1.75 7.25
N PHE A 49 3.83 2.37 6.89
CA PHE A 49 3.81 3.64 6.14
C PHE A 49 3.87 4.89 7.02
N GLU A 50 3.42 4.83 8.28
CA GLU A 50 3.46 5.98 9.19
C GLU A 50 4.88 6.55 9.38
N PRO A 51 5.94 5.73 9.61
CA PRO A 51 7.30 6.25 9.69
C PRO A 51 7.78 6.89 8.39
N LEU A 52 7.41 6.34 7.23
CA LEU A 52 7.76 6.90 5.91
C LEU A 52 7.14 8.28 5.73
N TYR A 53 5.88 8.44 6.13
CA TYR A 53 5.21 9.73 6.15
C TYR A 53 5.91 10.76 7.07
N GLN A 54 6.39 10.33 8.24
CA GLN A 54 7.16 11.20 9.13
C GLN A 54 8.52 11.60 8.53
N ARG A 55 9.20 10.70 7.80
CA ARG A 55 10.46 11.01 7.10
C ARG A 55 10.29 12.15 6.08
N ILE A 56 9.19 12.16 5.32
CA ILE A 56 8.88 13.23 4.36
C ILE A 56 8.81 14.60 5.06
N SER A 57 8.23 14.65 6.27
CA SER A 57 8.17 15.89 7.07
C SER A 57 9.56 16.37 7.52
N GLY A 58 10.50 15.44 7.73
CA GLY A 58 11.91 15.76 7.96
C GLY A 58 12.58 16.39 6.74
N LEU A 59 12.33 15.84 5.56
CA LEU A 59 12.85 16.37 4.29
C LEU A 59 12.35 17.78 3.99
N GLN A 60 11.11 18.13 4.37
CA GLN A 60 10.60 19.49 4.21
C GLN A 60 11.49 20.52 4.93
N ARG A 61 11.94 20.22 6.16
CA ARG A 61 12.82 21.12 6.92
C ARG A 61 14.19 21.24 6.27
N GLN A 62 14.74 20.13 5.78
CA GLN A 62 16.02 20.10 5.08
C GLN A 62 15.96 20.87 3.75
N LEU A 63 14.87 20.73 3.01
CA LEU A 63 14.65 21.44 1.76
C LEU A 63 14.59 22.95 1.98
N ILE A 64 13.87 23.39 3.03
CA ILE A 64 13.82 24.81 3.44
C ILE A 64 15.21 25.32 3.83
N SER A 65 15.96 24.58 4.64
CA SER A 65 17.29 25.03 5.10
C SER A 65 18.32 25.15 3.98
N GLN A 66 18.13 24.42 2.88
CA GLN A 66 18.97 24.49 1.68
C GLN A 66 18.45 25.47 0.61
N GLY A 67 17.41 26.27 0.92
CA GLY A 67 16.87 27.27 0.01
C GLY A 67 15.97 26.71 -1.10
N GLY A 68 15.55 25.44 -1.00
CA GLY A 68 14.71 24.74 -1.98
C GLY A 68 13.23 25.09 -1.90
N LEU A 69 12.86 26.33 -1.57
CA LEU A 69 11.47 26.75 -1.39
C LEU A 69 10.59 26.47 -2.62
N ALA A 70 11.17 26.55 -3.81
CA ALA A 70 10.49 26.30 -5.09
C ALA A 70 9.99 24.85 -5.25
N TYR A 71 10.49 23.91 -4.43
CA TYR A 71 10.17 22.49 -4.52
C TYR A 71 9.31 21.97 -3.35
N ILE A 72 8.86 22.87 -2.47
CA ILE A 72 8.08 22.50 -1.29
C ILE A 72 6.72 21.92 -1.68
N ASP A 73 6.08 22.52 -2.69
CA ASP A 73 4.75 22.13 -3.12
C ASP A 73 4.74 20.68 -3.66
N GLU A 74 5.77 20.26 -4.37
CA GLU A 74 5.92 18.89 -4.87
C GLU A 74 6.14 17.89 -3.74
N LEU A 75 6.97 18.24 -2.75
CA LEU A 75 7.19 17.39 -1.58
C LEU A 75 5.91 17.29 -0.72
N GLU A 76 5.18 18.39 -0.57
CA GLU A 76 3.88 18.42 0.09
C GLU A 76 2.82 17.59 -0.67
N ALA A 77 2.80 17.66 -2.00
CA ALA A 77 1.90 16.86 -2.82
C ALA A 77 2.09 15.35 -2.58
N ALA A 78 3.33 14.89 -2.45
CA ALA A 78 3.62 13.51 -2.05
C ALA A 78 3.17 13.20 -0.62
N ALA A 79 3.44 14.10 0.33
CA ALA A 79 3.06 13.94 1.73
C ALA A 79 1.53 13.82 1.90
N ILE A 80 0.76 14.67 1.22
CA ILE A 80 -0.70 14.65 1.24
C ILE A 80 -1.24 13.32 0.72
N LYS A 81 -0.70 12.81 -0.40
CA LYS A 81 -1.13 11.53 -0.97
C LYS A 81 -0.86 10.37 -0.02
N LEU A 82 0.33 10.33 0.58
CA LEU A 82 0.69 9.26 1.51
C LEU A 82 -0.16 9.29 2.78
N ARG A 83 -0.42 10.49 3.33
CA ARG A 83 -1.35 10.67 4.44
C ARG A 83 -2.76 10.20 4.08
N GLN A 84 -3.26 10.62 2.93
CA GLN A 84 -4.58 10.21 2.43
C GLN A 84 -4.68 8.69 2.28
N PHE A 85 -3.62 8.02 1.82
CA PHE A 85 -3.54 6.57 1.75
C PHE A 85 -3.63 5.95 3.16
N ILE A 86 -2.78 6.38 4.09
CA ILE A 86 -2.77 5.90 5.48
C ILE A 86 -4.15 6.04 6.12
N ASP A 87 -4.79 7.20 5.98
CA ASP A 87 -6.11 7.48 6.55
C ASP A 87 -7.19 6.56 5.96
N ARG A 88 -7.14 6.30 4.65
CA ARG A 88 -8.05 5.36 3.99
C ARG A 88 -7.87 3.93 4.48
N VAL A 89 -6.63 3.45 4.60
CA VAL A 89 -6.35 2.10 5.12
C VAL A 89 -6.83 1.95 6.56
N ARG A 90 -6.62 2.99 7.38
CA ARG A 90 -7.02 3.01 8.80
C ARG A 90 -8.54 2.98 8.95
N THR A 91 -9.26 3.81 8.19
CA THR A 91 -10.72 4.00 8.34
C THR A 91 -11.56 2.99 7.57
N ALA A 92 -10.96 2.25 6.64
CA ALA A 92 -11.60 1.25 5.81
C ALA A 92 -12.52 0.28 6.60
N SER A 93 -12.17 -0.07 7.84
CA SER A 93 -12.94 -0.98 8.71
C SER A 93 -14.45 -0.71 8.77
N TYR A 94 -14.89 0.55 8.63
CA TYR A 94 -16.32 0.89 8.66
C TYR A 94 -17.09 0.47 7.39
N GLY A 95 -16.42 0.39 6.23
CA GLY A 95 -17.04 -0.02 4.96
C GLY A 95 -17.01 -1.53 4.68
N TYR A 96 -16.13 -2.27 5.35
CA TYR A 96 -15.90 -3.70 5.11
C TYR A 96 -16.72 -4.66 5.98
N ALA A 97 -17.53 -4.15 6.92
CA ALA A 97 -18.27 -5.00 7.86
C ALA A 97 -19.14 -6.04 7.14
N GLY A 98 -19.84 -5.68 6.06
CA GLY A 98 -20.67 -6.62 5.29
C GLY A 98 -19.92 -7.43 4.22
N ILE A 99 -18.71 -7.02 3.83
CA ILE A 99 -17.98 -7.62 2.70
C ILE A 99 -17.53 -9.05 3.00
N PHE A 100 -17.06 -9.31 4.22
CA PHE A 100 -16.59 -10.63 4.63
C PHE A 100 -17.71 -11.57 5.13
N ASP A 101 -18.95 -11.10 5.18
CA ASP A 101 -20.11 -11.94 5.50
C ASP A 101 -20.59 -12.77 4.30
N ALA A 102 -20.14 -12.44 3.09
CA ALA A 102 -20.44 -13.20 1.87
C ALA A 102 -19.96 -14.67 2.02
N VAL A 103 -20.89 -15.60 1.80
CA VAL A 103 -20.66 -17.04 1.97
C VAL A 103 -19.81 -17.60 0.83
N LYS A 104 -19.90 -17.01 -0.37
CA LYS A 104 -19.17 -17.45 -1.56
C LYS A 104 -18.09 -16.43 -1.90
N ILE A 105 -16.84 -16.81 -1.67
CA ILE A 105 -15.68 -16.13 -2.25
C ILE A 105 -14.94 -17.19 -3.05
N LYS A 106 -14.69 -16.95 -4.34
CA LYS A 106 -14.00 -17.91 -5.19
C LYS A 106 -12.50 -17.83 -4.94
N GLU A 107 -11.78 -18.91 -5.28
CA GLU A 107 -10.32 -18.94 -5.20
C GLU A 107 -9.68 -17.84 -6.04
N ASP A 108 -10.18 -17.63 -7.27
CA ASP A 108 -9.76 -16.55 -8.15
C ASP A 108 -9.96 -15.14 -7.57
N ASP A 109 -11.00 -14.95 -6.75
CA ASP A 109 -11.27 -13.67 -6.10
C ASP A 109 -10.26 -13.44 -4.96
N LEU A 110 -9.96 -14.49 -4.18
CA LEU A 110 -8.97 -14.45 -3.10
C LEU A 110 -7.57 -14.20 -3.63
N ALA A 111 -7.21 -14.86 -4.72
CA ALA A 111 -5.97 -14.66 -5.45
C ALA A 111 -5.72 -13.19 -5.74
N GLN A 112 -6.73 -12.54 -6.33
CA GLN A 112 -6.65 -11.14 -6.70
C GLN A 112 -6.45 -10.23 -5.48
N VAL A 113 -7.18 -10.51 -4.38
CA VAL A 113 -7.00 -9.77 -3.12
C VAL A 113 -5.58 -9.94 -2.57
N TYR A 114 -5.03 -11.16 -2.56
CA TYR A 114 -3.66 -11.40 -2.10
C TYR A 114 -2.60 -10.70 -2.95
N GLN A 115 -2.81 -10.57 -4.26
CA GLN A 115 -1.88 -9.82 -5.10
C GLN A 115 -1.85 -8.33 -4.72
N PHE A 116 -3.01 -7.72 -4.49
CA PHE A 116 -3.06 -6.34 -4.01
C PHE A 116 -2.44 -6.19 -2.62
N ASP A 117 -2.68 -7.14 -1.72
CA ASP A 117 -2.13 -7.13 -0.37
C ASP A 117 -0.61 -7.19 -0.37
N LEU A 118 -0.04 -8.09 -1.18
CA LEU A 118 1.40 -8.16 -1.37
C LEU A 118 1.92 -6.86 -2.00
N GLN A 119 1.25 -6.35 -3.03
CA GLN A 119 1.66 -5.11 -3.69
C GLN A 119 1.73 -3.95 -2.68
N LEU A 120 0.71 -3.77 -1.85
CA LEU A 120 0.69 -2.75 -0.80
C LEU A 120 1.87 -2.88 0.18
N LEU A 121 2.20 -4.11 0.59
CA LEU A 121 3.35 -4.36 1.48
C LEU A 121 4.69 -4.10 0.79
N THR A 122 4.81 -4.35 -0.52
CA THR A 122 6.03 -4.07 -1.29
C THR A 122 6.18 -2.61 -1.69
N LEU A 123 5.06 -1.87 -1.82
CA LEU A 123 5.08 -0.43 -2.12
C LEU A 123 5.76 0.37 -1.01
N ALA A 124 5.71 -0.11 0.24
CA ALA A 124 6.46 0.51 1.34
C ALA A 124 7.96 0.62 1.03
N GLU A 125 8.57 -0.45 0.51
CA GLU A 125 10.00 -0.47 0.14
C GLU A 125 10.30 0.46 -1.05
N THR A 126 9.32 0.64 -1.94
CA THR A 126 9.45 1.55 -3.09
C THR A 126 9.33 3.01 -2.67
N VAL A 127 8.39 3.32 -1.78
CA VAL A 127 8.27 4.65 -1.16
C VAL A 127 9.53 4.98 -0.35
N ASP A 128 10.04 4.05 0.44
CA ASP A 128 11.26 4.25 1.24
C ASP A 128 12.47 4.64 0.36
N ARG A 129 12.67 3.91 -0.74
CA ARG A 129 13.69 4.24 -1.75
C ARG A 129 13.42 5.59 -2.43
N ALA A 130 12.18 5.90 -2.77
CA ALA A 130 11.84 7.17 -3.39
C ALA A 130 12.12 8.36 -2.44
N ILE A 131 11.84 8.21 -1.14
CA ILE A 131 12.21 9.19 -0.11
C ILE A 131 13.73 9.34 -0.03
N GLY A 132 14.48 8.24 -0.01
CA GLY A 132 15.95 8.27 -0.01
C GLY A 132 16.52 8.99 -1.23
N ASN A 133 15.98 8.73 -2.42
CA ASN A 133 16.40 9.43 -3.64
C ASN A 133 16.12 10.93 -3.59
N VAL A 134 15.01 11.36 -2.98
CA VAL A 134 14.74 12.79 -2.76
C VAL A 134 15.79 13.38 -1.83
N GLU A 135 16.07 12.72 -0.72
CA GLU A 135 17.07 13.14 0.27
C GLU A 135 18.47 13.32 -0.35
N GLU A 136 18.92 12.36 -1.15
CA GLU A 136 20.21 12.41 -1.86
C GLU A 136 20.24 13.48 -2.96
N SER A 137 19.08 13.80 -3.54
CA SER A 137 19.00 14.76 -4.65
C SER A 137 18.87 16.21 -4.20
N ILE A 138 18.67 16.49 -2.91
CA ILE A 138 18.56 17.88 -2.41
C ILE A 138 19.84 18.66 -2.73
N GLY A 139 19.69 19.81 -3.38
CA GLY A 139 20.81 20.64 -3.83
C GLY A 139 21.42 20.23 -5.17
N THR A 140 20.86 19.22 -5.85
CA THR A 140 21.30 18.76 -7.17
C THR A 140 20.27 19.07 -8.26
N GLU A 141 20.67 18.95 -9.53
CA GLU A 141 19.76 19.06 -10.68
C GLU A 141 18.76 17.89 -10.78
N GLY A 142 18.99 16.79 -10.05
CA GLY A 142 18.14 15.59 -10.04
C GLY A 142 16.88 15.70 -9.17
N LEU A 143 16.80 16.72 -8.31
CA LEU A 143 15.71 16.88 -7.35
C LEU A 143 14.29 16.86 -7.98
N PRO A 144 14.01 17.55 -9.10
CA PRO A 144 12.68 17.54 -9.69
C PRO A 144 12.22 16.13 -10.10
N ALA A 145 13.13 15.33 -10.67
CA ALA A 145 12.82 13.96 -11.09
C ALA A 145 12.59 13.04 -9.88
N ALA A 146 13.37 13.19 -8.82
CA ALA A 146 13.20 12.43 -7.59
C ALA A 146 11.85 12.73 -6.91
N LEU A 147 11.46 14.01 -6.85
CA LEU A 147 10.16 14.44 -6.32
C LEU A 147 9.00 13.88 -7.15
N GLN A 148 9.08 13.96 -8.48
CA GLN A 148 8.05 13.41 -9.36
C GLN A 148 7.89 11.90 -9.17
N ASN A 149 9.00 11.16 -8.99
CA ASN A 149 8.97 9.73 -8.68
C ASN A 149 8.28 9.46 -7.33
N LEU A 150 8.59 10.24 -6.29
CA LEU A 150 7.94 10.10 -4.99
C LEU A 150 6.43 10.39 -5.08
N ILE A 151 6.01 11.44 -5.78
CA ILE A 151 4.59 11.76 -6.01
C ILE A 151 3.88 10.61 -6.72
N THR A 152 4.50 10.06 -7.76
CA THR A 152 3.94 8.95 -8.55
C THR A 152 3.79 7.69 -7.69
N THR A 153 4.80 7.36 -6.91
CA THR A 153 4.77 6.20 -6.01
C THR A 153 3.71 6.37 -4.91
N ALA A 154 3.58 7.57 -4.33
CA ALA A 154 2.54 7.86 -3.34
C ALA A 154 1.12 7.77 -3.93
N GLN A 155 0.95 8.16 -5.20
CA GLN A 155 -0.31 7.97 -5.93
C GLN A 155 -0.60 6.48 -6.17
N GLU A 156 0.41 5.69 -6.50
CA GLU A 156 0.24 4.25 -6.71
C GLU A 156 -0.26 3.53 -5.45
N CYS A 157 0.18 3.96 -4.25
CA CYS A 157 -0.35 3.44 -2.98
C CYS A 157 -1.87 3.66 -2.85
N LEU A 158 -2.34 4.87 -3.16
CA LEU A 158 -3.76 5.21 -3.16
C LEU A 158 -4.54 4.36 -4.17
N ASP A 159 -4.04 4.29 -5.40
CA ASP A 159 -4.73 3.61 -6.49
C ASP A 159 -4.82 2.11 -6.25
N THR A 160 -3.74 1.49 -5.75
CA THR A 160 -3.69 0.07 -5.38
C THR A 160 -4.71 -0.25 -4.31
N PHE A 161 -4.81 0.60 -3.28
CA PHE A 161 -5.79 0.40 -2.21
C PHE A 161 -7.23 0.60 -2.68
N ASN A 162 -7.48 1.59 -3.55
CA ASN A 162 -8.80 1.83 -4.10
C ASN A 162 -9.25 0.65 -4.97
N LYS A 163 -8.37 0.14 -5.85
CA LYS A 163 -8.65 -1.06 -6.67
C LYS A 163 -8.91 -2.30 -5.82
N ARG A 164 -8.11 -2.52 -4.78
CA ARG A 164 -8.36 -3.58 -3.78
C ARG A 164 -9.75 -3.44 -3.17
N SER A 165 -10.13 -2.22 -2.81
CA SER A 165 -11.43 -1.91 -2.20
C SER A 165 -12.59 -2.18 -3.15
N GLU A 166 -12.44 -1.86 -4.43
CA GLU A 166 -13.43 -2.13 -5.47
C GLU A 166 -13.61 -3.62 -5.71
N VAL A 167 -12.52 -4.39 -5.80
CA VAL A 167 -12.56 -5.85 -5.93
C VAL A 167 -13.29 -6.49 -4.76
N LEU A 168 -12.94 -6.11 -3.53
CA LEU A 168 -13.61 -6.61 -2.33
C LEU A 168 -15.11 -6.28 -2.30
N LYS A 169 -15.52 -5.09 -2.77
CA LYS A 169 -16.94 -4.73 -2.91
C LYS A 169 -17.64 -5.55 -3.99
N GLY A 170 -16.99 -5.79 -5.12
CA GLY A 170 -17.52 -6.61 -6.21
C GLY A 170 -17.82 -8.04 -5.77
N ILE A 171 -16.92 -8.64 -5.00
CA ILE A 171 -17.08 -9.98 -4.41
C ILE A 171 -18.29 -10.03 -3.46
N ALA A 172 -18.51 -8.97 -2.67
CA ALA A 172 -19.64 -8.94 -1.73
C ALA A 172 -21.01 -8.76 -2.40
N ALA A 173 -21.04 -8.22 -3.63
CA ALA A 173 -22.26 -7.97 -4.38
C ALA A 173 -22.66 -9.15 -5.31
N SER A 174 -21.79 -10.14 -5.48
CA SER A 174 -21.99 -11.32 -6.34
C SER A 174 -22.52 -12.53 -5.58
#